data_AF-A0A358M9H0-F1
#
_entry.id   AF-A0A358M9H0-F1
#
_cell.length_a   1.000
_cell.length_b   1.000
_cell.length_c   1.000
_cell.angle_alpha   90.00
_cell.angle_beta   90.00
_cell.angle_gamma   90.00
#
_symmetry.space_group_name_H-M   'P 1'
#
loop_
_entity.id
_entity.type
_entity.pdbx_description
1 polymer ?
#
loop_
_entity_poly.entity_id
_entity_poly.type
_entity_poly.pdbx_seq_one_letter_code
_entity_poly.pdbx_strand_id
1 'polypeptide(L)' 'MIVLVDAMGGDNAPYAIVKGCVEAINERGGFSVVLIGDEPEIRKILSSEQYDPGRITIRHTTQVITND' A
#
# COMPACT_ATOMS: atom_id res chain seq x y z
N MET A 1 -10.16 10.96 -6.99
CA MET A 1 -8.76 10.84 -7.47
C MET A 1 -8.21 9.50 -7.02
N ILE A 2 -7.42 8.81 -7.85
CA ILE A 2 -6.78 7.53 -7.49
C ILE A 2 -5.27 7.73 -7.52
N VAL A 3 -4.58 7.28 -6.48
CA VAL A 3 -3.11 7.31 -6.37
C VAL A 3 -2.60 5.88 -6.43
N LEU A 4 -1.70 5.60 -7.36
CA LEU A 4 -1.06 4.28 -7.47
C LEU A 4 0.29 4.35 -6.76
N VAL A 5 0.55 3.39 -5.87
CA VAL A 5 1.75 3.36 -5.04
C VAL A 5 2.43 2.01 -5.21
N ASP A 6 3.71 2.02 -5.55
CA ASP A 6 4.57 0.84 -5.44
C ASP A 6 4.77 0.52 -3.96
N ALA A 7 4.16 -0.56 -3.49
CA ALA A 7 4.26 -0.98 -2.11
C ALA A 7 5.60 -1.66 -1.79
N MET A 8 6.34 -2.11 -2.81
CA MET A 8 7.53 -2.96 -2.65
C MET A 8 8.84 -2.17 -2.77
N GLY A 9 8.80 -0.96 -3.33
CA GLY A 9 9.96 -0.11 -3.53
C GLY A 9 10.33 0.73 -2.31
N GLY A 10 11.63 0.77 -2.00
CA GLY A 10 12.21 1.62 -0.97
C GLY A 10 12.60 0.91 0.33
N ASP A 11 13.30 1.63 1.20
CA ASP A 11 13.77 1.07 2.47
C ASP A 11 12.59 0.73 3.39
N ASN A 12 12.66 -0.45 4.03
CA ASN A 12 11.61 -0.98 4.91
C ASN A 12 10.25 -1.22 4.22
N ALA A 13 10.23 -1.33 2.89
CA ALA A 13 9.09 -1.83 2.16
C ALA A 13 8.85 -3.34 2.48
N PRO A 14 7.59 -3.82 2.45
CA PRO A 14 6.37 -3.05 2.20
C PRO A 14 5.81 -2.31 3.41
N TYR A 15 6.34 -2.53 4.62
CA TYR A 15 5.77 -2.01 5.86
C TYR A 15 5.62 -0.49 5.90
N ALA A 16 6.71 0.26 5.66
CA ALA A 16 6.69 1.71 5.78
C ALA A 16 5.73 2.37 4.76
N ILE A 17 5.70 1.83 3.54
CA ILE A 17 4.88 2.36 2.45
C ILE A 17 3.39 2.14 2.72
N VAL A 18 3.02 0.91 3.09
CA VAL A 18 1.62 0.56 3.38
C VAL A 18 1.10 1.37 4.57
N LYS A 19 1.90 1.51 5.64
CA LYS A 19 1.52 2.31 6.81
C LYS A 19 1.33 3.79 6.47
N GLY A 20 2.26 4.38 5.72
CA GLY A 20 2.12 5.77 5.28
C GLY A 20 0.88 6.01 4.41
N CYS A 21 0.50 5.05 3.58
CA CYS A 21 -0.73 5.14 2.79
C CYS A 21 -1.98 5.11 3.66
N VAL A 22 -2.01 4.26 4.70
CA VAL A 22 -3.09 4.21 5.68
C VAL A 22 -3.21 5.54 6.43
N GLU A 23 -2.09 6.05 6.96
CA GLU A 23 -2.06 7.34 7.66
C GLU A 23 -2.59 8.47 6.77
N ALA A 24 -2.16 8.53 5.51
CA ALA A 24 -2.59 9.55 4.55
C ALA A 24 -4.10 9.52 4.27
N ILE A 25 -4.69 8.34 4.06
CA ILE A 25 -6.14 8.25 3.80
C ILE A 25 -6.98 8.57 5.05
N ASN A 26 -6.43 8.31 6.24
CA ASN A 26 -7.07 8.64 7.51
C ASN A 26 -6.99 10.14 7.81
N GLU A 27 -5.88 10.80 7.44
CA GLU A 27 -5.70 12.24 7.65
C GLU A 27 -6.56 13.08 6.69
N ARG A 28 -6.73 12.64 5.44
CA ARG A 28 -7.43 13.44 4.42
C ARG A 28 -8.30 12.63 3.47
N GLY A 29 -9.48 13.17 3.17
CA GLY A 29 -10.41 12.69 2.15
C GLY A 29 -10.06 13.09 0.71
N GLY A 30 -10.85 12.60 -0.25
CA GLY A 30 -10.79 13.03 -1.66
C GLY A 30 -9.94 12.17 -2.60
N PHE A 31 -9.29 11.13 -2.06
CA PHE A 31 -8.52 10.18 -2.85
C PHE A 31 -8.62 8.76 -2.31
N SER A 32 -8.29 7.79 -3.16
CA SER A 32 -8.11 6.39 -2.81
C SER A 32 -6.74 5.93 -3.26
N VAL A 33 -6.20 4.90 -2.60
CA VAL A 33 -4.87 4.35 -2.88
C VAL A 33 -5.00 2.95 -3.48
N VAL A 34 -4.22 2.70 -4.54
CA VAL A 34 -3.99 1.36 -5.08
C VAL A 34 -2.56 0.96 -4.75
N LEU A 35 -2.39 -0.02 -3.86
CA LEU A 35 -1.10 -0.59 -3.49
C LEU A 35 -0.74 -1.69 -4.50
N ILE A 36 0.38 -1.54 -5.19
CA ILE A 36 0.87 -2.50 -6.18
C ILE A 36 2.00 -3.31 -5.53
N GLY A 37 1.88 -4.63 -5.46
CA GLY A 37 2.91 -5.48 -4.85
C GLY A 37 2.47 -6.88 -4.47
N ASP A 38 3.22 -7.52 -3.58
CA ASP A 38 2.88 -8.82 -3.02
C ASP A 38 1.64 -8.70 -2.11
N GLU A 39 0.52 -9.28 -2.54
CA GLU A 39 -0.76 -9.13 -1.85
C GLU A 39 -0.76 -9.78 -0.46
N PRO A 40 -0.24 -11.02 -0.27
CA PRO A 40 -0.06 -11.60 1.06
C PRO A 40 0.69 -10.69 2.05
N GLU A 41 1.83 -10.13 1.65
CA GLU A 41 2.62 -9.24 2.51
C GLU A 41 1.88 -7.94 2.84
N ILE A 42 1.26 -7.30 1.84
CA ILE A 42 0.47 -6.07 2.04
C ILE A 42 -0.72 -6.35 2.97
N ARG A 43 -1.46 -7.44 2.76
CA ARG A 43 -2.61 -7.81 3.60
C ARG A 43 -2.22 -8.08 5.04
N LYS A 44 -1.06 -8.69 5.27
CA LYS A 44 -0.54 -8.93 6.62
C LYS A 44 -0.37 -7.62 7.37
N ILE A 45 0.17 -6.58 6.73
CA ILE A 45 0.35 -5.25 7.34
C ILE A 45 -1.02 -4.61 7.58
N LEU A 46 -1.88 -4.56 6.56
CA LEU A 46 -3.21 -3.97 6.64
C LEU A 46 -4.10 -4.63 7.71
N SER A 47 -3.89 -5.91 8.04
CA SER A 47 -4.66 -6.59 9.09
C SER A 47 -4.46 -6.02 10.50
N SER A 48 -3.36 -5.29 10.71
CA SER A 48 -3.05 -4.62 11.97
C SER A 48 -3.42 -3.12 12.00
N GLU A 49 -3.96 -2.60 10.90
CA GLU A 49 -4.24 -1.17 10.71
C GLU A 49 -5.74 -0.87 10.72
N GLN A 50 -6.12 0.34 11.13
CA GLN A 50 -7.51 0.83 11.03
C GLN A 50 -7.62 1.81 9.86
N TYR A 51 -8.50 1.50 8.90
CA TYR A 51 -8.72 2.32 7.71
C TYR A 51 -10.08 2.01 7.07
N ASP A 52 -10.53 2.87 6.16
CA ASP A 52 -11.69 2.59 5.30
C ASP A 52 -11.29 1.61 4.17
N PRO A 53 -11.80 0.35 4.17
CA PRO A 53 -11.46 -0.63 3.14
C PRO A 53 -11.94 -0.23 1.74
N GLY A 54 -12.89 0.71 1.61
CA GLY A 54 -13.31 1.27 0.33
C GLY A 54 -12.28 2.22 -0.28
N ARG A 55 -11.26 2.65 0.48
CA ARG A 55 -10.25 3.63 0.05
C ARG A 55 -8.87 3.04 -0.21
N ILE A 56 -8.67 1.74 0.04
CA ILE A 56 -7.46 1.00 -0.33
C ILE A 56 -7.85 -0.21 -1.19
N THR A 57 -7.16 -0.37 -2.32
CA THR A 57 -7.25 -1.58 -3.14
C THR A 57 -5.84 -2.12 -3.37
N ILE A 58 -5.71 -3.45 -3.48
CA ILE A 58 -4.43 -4.10 -3.77
C ILE A 58 -4.44 -4.57 -5.22
N ARG A 59 -3.38 -4.25 -5.96
CA ARG A 59 -3.11 -4.80 -7.29
C ARG A 59 -1.91 -5.74 -7.18
N HIS A 60 -2.19 -7.03 -7.08
CA HIS A 60 -1.15 -8.04 -6.92
C HIS A 60 -0.20 -8.08 -8.13
N THR A 61 1.10 -8.17 -7.84
CA THR A 61 2.17 -8.56 -8.76
C THR A 61 3.18 -9.43 -8.02
N THR A 62 3.84 -10.34 -8.75
CA THR A 62 4.93 -11.18 -8.24
C THR A 62 6.31 -10.67 -8.64
N GLN A 63 6.38 -9.69 -9.54
CA GLN A 63 7.65 -9.14 -10.04
C GLN A 63 8.02 -7.86 -9.29
N VAL A 64 9.28 -7.79 -8.88
CA VAL A 64 9.93 -6.63 -8.27
C VAL A 64 11.16 -6.30 -9.11
N ILE A 65 11.42 -5.01 -9.35
CA ILE A 65 12.64 -4.57 -10.05
C ILE A 65 13.75 -4.43 -9.00
N THR A 66 14.79 -5.26 -9.10
CA THR A 66 16.00 -5.18 -8.26
C THR A 66 17.11 -4.44 -9.01
N ASN A 67 18.18 -4.07 -8.29
CA ASN A 67 19.33 -3.36 -8.85
C ASN A 67 20.56 -4.27 -9.02
N ASP A 68 20.31 -5.55 -9.30
CA ASP A 68 21.33 -6.58 -9.58
C ASP A 68 21.82 -6.53 -11.03
#